data_AF-A0A944XRH2-F1
#
_entry.id   AF-A0A944XRH2-F1
#
_cell.length_a   1.000
_cell.length_b   1.000
_cell.length_c   1.000
_cell.angle_alpha   90.00
_cell.angle_beta   90.00
_cell.angle_gamma   90.00
#
_symmetry.space_group_name_H-M   'P 1'
#
loop_
_entity.id
_entity.type
_entity.pdbx_description
1 polymer ?
#
loop_
_entity_poly.entity_id
_entity_poly.type
_entity_poly.pdbx_seq_one_letter_code
_entity_poly.pdbx_strand_id
1 'polypeptide(L)'
;MKPTISFFIYFFYFFISSLVFASPPLIHHELTITLNTEQSNASIHDIVTIPHSIIQSTSSFSLSKNSKIKKILLNGEIISSVFSADGFLKFKLPKYAETDVMGPSKLVCTYILPLAIANSNMETLFISGENFFYPQPEIKNKSEFK
;
A
#
# COMPACT_ATOMS: atom_id res chain seq x y z
N MET A 1 50.54 7.46 -18.93
CA MET A 1 49.55 6.38 -19.09
C MET A 1 48.95 6.49 -20.49
N LYS A 2 48.78 5.40 -21.26
CA LYS A 2 48.22 5.50 -22.62
C LYS A 2 46.78 6.07 -22.56
N PRO A 3 46.40 6.98 -23.48
CA PRO A 3 45.09 7.65 -23.45
C PRO A 3 43.90 6.69 -23.44
N THR A 4 44.05 5.52 -24.06
CA THR A 4 43.07 4.42 -24.02
C THR A 4 42.81 3.91 -22.60
N ILE A 5 43.83 3.75 -21.77
CA ILE A 5 43.68 3.25 -20.39
C ILE A 5 42.91 4.27 -19.54
N SER A 6 43.18 5.56 -19.73
CA SER A 6 42.44 6.62 -19.04
C SER A 6 40.97 6.63 -19.45
N PHE A 7 40.67 6.49 -20.75
CA PHE A 7 39.29 6.43 -21.24
C PHE A 7 38.52 5.25 -20.64
N PHE A 8 39.13 4.06 -20.59
CA PHE A 8 38.49 2.90 -19.97
C PHE A 8 38.21 3.10 -18.48
N ILE A 9 39.12 3.75 -17.75
CA ILE A 9 38.94 4.06 -16.33
C ILE A 9 37.78 5.06 -16.14
N TYR A 10 37.74 6.15 -16.90
CA TYR A 10 36.64 7.12 -16.81
C TYR A 10 35.30 6.53 -17.22
N PHE A 11 35.28 5.69 -18.24
CA PHE A 11 34.07 4.98 -18.67
C PHE A 11 33.58 4.02 -17.57
N PHE A 12 34.47 3.29 -16.91
CA PHE A 12 34.12 2.42 -15.78
C PHE A 12 33.61 3.21 -14.57
N TYR A 13 34.26 4.32 -14.22
CA TYR A 13 33.80 5.19 -13.13
C TYR A 13 32.42 5.79 -13.44
N PHE A 14 32.18 6.22 -14.68
CA PHE A 14 30.87 6.70 -15.12
C PHE A 14 29.81 5.59 -14.98
N PHE A 15 30.10 4.38 -15.47
CA PHE A 15 29.19 3.25 -15.40
C PHE A 15 28.83 2.88 -13.95
N ILE A 16 29.84 2.78 -13.07
CA ILE A 16 29.62 2.48 -11.64
C ILE A 16 28.81 3.58 -10.97
N SER A 17 29.09 4.85 -11.25
CA SER A 17 28.34 5.97 -10.68
C SER A 17 26.89 6.06 -11.18
N SER A 18 26.62 5.61 -12.41
CA SER A 18 25.27 5.57 -12.99
C SER A 18 24.41 4.39 -12.51
N LEU A 19 25.04 3.38 -11.89
CA LEU A 19 24.37 2.19 -11.36
C LEU A 19 23.83 2.35 -9.93
N VAL A 20 23.75 3.58 -9.41
CA VAL A 20 22.98 3.87 -8.19
C VAL A 20 21.49 3.72 -8.54
N PHE A 21 21.03 2.48 -8.58
CA PHE A 21 19.62 2.15 -8.65
C PHE A 21 18.97 2.70 -7.38
N ALA A 22 18.21 3.78 -7.51
CA ALA A 22 17.24 4.14 -6.50
C ALA A 22 16.34 2.91 -6.30
N SER A 23 16.18 2.46 -5.05
CA SER A 23 15.24 1.38 -4.74
C SER A 23 13.88 1.73 -5.34
N PRO A 24 13.15 0.75 -5.90
CA PRO A 24 11.82 1.02 -6.41
C PRO A 24 11.00 1.69 -5.30
N PRO A 25 10.26 2.77 -5.60
CA PRO A 25 9.48 3.47 -4.61
C PRO A 25 8.53 2.46 -3.93
N LEU A 26 8.52 2.45 -2.60
CA LEU A 26 7.72 1.53 -1.79
C LEU A 26 6.56 2.27 -1.14
N ILE A 27 5.44 1.57 -0.93
CA ILE A 27 4.35 2.06 -0.10
C ILE A 27 4.79 1.93 1.35
N HIS A 28 4.73 3.03 2.10
CA HIS A 28 5.04 3.04 3.53
C HIS A 28 3.75 3.08 4.34
N HIS A 29 3.65 2.21 5.34
CA HIS A 29 2.55 2.17 6.30
C HIS A 29 3.06 2.57 7.68
N GLU A 30 2.35 3.47 8.33
CA GLU A 30 2.49 3.77 9.76
C GLU A 30 1.19 3.36 10.45
N LEU A 31 1.25 2.22 11.12
CA LEU A 31 0.09 1.55 11.68
C LEU A 31 0.02 1.74 13.19
N THR A 32 -1.04 2.37 13.66
CA THR A 32 -1.37 2.43 15.09
C THR A 32 -2.58 1.52 15.36
N ILE A 33 -2.38 0.53 16.23
CA ILE A 33 -3.42 -0.42 16.64
C ILE A 33 -3.71 -0.22 18.13
N THR A 34 -4.97 0.01 18.47
CA THR A 34 -5.45 0.04 19.84
C THR A 34 -6.37 -1.16 20.07
N LEU A 35 -5.96 -2.06 20.96
CA LEU A 35 -6.76 -3.22 21.34
C LEU A 35 -7.77 -2.80 22.41
N ASN A 36 -9.06 -3.00 22.13
CA ASN A 36 -10.13 -2.83 23.10
C ASN A 36 -10.64 -4.21 23.52
N THR A 37 -10.15 -4.66 24.68
CA THR A 37 -10.46 -5.98 25.22
C THR A 37 -11.90 -6.10 25.71
N GLU A 38 -12.52 -5.00 26.17
CA GLU A 38 -13.92 -5.01 26.63
C GLU A 38 -14.89 -5.28 25.48
N GLN A 39 -14.55 -4.79 24.30
CA GLN A 39 -15.38 -4.88 23.10
C GLN A 39 -14.89 -5.94 22.12
N SER A 40 -13.87 -6.72 22.50
CA SER A 40 -13.21 -7.73 21.66
C SER A 40 -12.91 -7.24 20.25
N ASN A 41 -12.32 -6.04 20.12
CA ASN A 41 -12.02 -5.44 18.84
C ASN A 41 -10.69 -4.67 18.85
N ALA A 42 -10.17 -4.37 17.67
CA ALA A 42 -9.01 -3.53 17.44
C ALA A 42 -9.43 -2.28 16.66
N SER A 43 -9.14 -1.10 17.20
CA SER A 43 -9.23 0.15 16.45
C SER A 43 -7.91 0.39 15.75
N ILE A 44 -7.96 0.59 14.43
CA ILE A 44 -6.78 0.77 13.59
C ILE A 44 -6.81 2.17 12.99
N HIS A 45 -5.66 2.84 13.06
CA HIS A 45 -5.35 4.05 12.34
C HIS A 45 -4.10 3.78 11.49
N ASP A 46 -4.30 3.68 10.18
CA ASP A 46 -3.23 3.44 9.20
C ASP A 46 -2.98 4.71 8.38
N ILE A 47 -1.72 5.15 8.36
CA ILE A 47 -1.25 6.22 7.50
C ILE A 47 -0.37 5.60 6.41
N VAL A 48 -0.88 5.62 5.19
CA VAL A 48 -0.25 5.04 4.01
C VAL A 48 0.32 6.16 3.14
N THR A 49 1.64 6.16 2.98
CA THR A 49 2.34 7.06 2.05
C THR A 49 2.57 6.33 0.74
N ILE A 50 1.91 6.78 -0.33
CA ILE A 50 1.91 6.16 -1.64
C ILE A 50 2.73 7.02 -2.61
N PRO A 51 3.87 6.51 -3.09
CA PRO A 51 4.64 7.18 -4.13
C PRO A 51 3.81 7.42 -5.40
N HIS A 52 4.07 8.55 -6.06
CA HIS A 52 3.33 8.97 -7.26
C HIS A 52 3.35 7.92 -8.38
N SER A 53 4.50 7.30 -8.62
CA SER A 53 4.66 6.22 -9.62
C SER A 53 3.74 5.03 -9.37
N ILE A 54 3.46 4.71 -8.09
CA ILE A 54 2.55 3.61 -7.74
C ILE A 54 1.10 4.04 -7.95
N ILE A 55 0.74 5.27 -7.55
CA ILE A 55 -0.63 5.79 -7.69
C ILE A 55 -1.10 5.80 -9.14
N GLN A 56 -0.21 6.06 -10.10
CA GLN A 56 -0.53 5.98 -11.52
C GLN A 56 -0.82 4.54 -11.97
N SER A 57 -0.10 3.57 -11.40
CA SER A 57 -0.21 2.15 -11.76
C SER A 57 -1.32 1.40 -11.00
N THR A 58 -1.73 1.89 -9.84
CA THR A 58 -2.71 1.26 -8.94
C THR A 58 -4.05 1.99 -9.00
N SER A 59 -5.11 1.31 -9.45
CA SER A 59 -6.46 1.90 -9.54
C SER A 59 -7.25 1.89 -8.24
N SER A 60 -6.94 0.97 -7.32
CA SER A 60 -7.71 0.83 -6.09
C SER A 60 -6.88 0.15 -4.99
N PHE A 61 -7.33 0.35 -3.76
CA PHE A 61 -6.85 -0.39 -2.60
C PHE A 61 -8.00 -1.22 -2.04
N SER A 62 -7.65 -2.36 -1.47
CA SER A 62 -8.55 -3.34 -0.88
C SER A 62 -8.24 -3.51 0.61
N LEU A 63 -9.30 -3.66 1.41
CA LEU A 63 -9.25 -3.98 2.83
C LEU A 63 -10.24 -5.11 3.12
N SER A 64 -10.00 -5.90 4.16
CA SER A 64 -10.95 -6.92 4.63
C SER A 64 -12.38 -6.38 4.77
N LYS A 65 -13.40 -7.12 4.29
CA LYS A 65 -14.82 -6.80 4.56
C LYS A 65 -15.18 -6.81 6.04
N ASN A 66 -14.43 -7.54 6.86
CA ASN A 66 -14.68 -7.64 8.30
C ASN A 66 -14.34 -6.32 9.01
N SER A 67 -13.62 -5.42 8.33
CA SER A 67 -13.29 -4.09 8.83
C SER A 67 -14.50 -3.16 8.77
N LYS A 68 -14.90 -2.63 9.94
CA LYS A 68 -15.87 -1.55 10.02
C LYS A 68 -15.17 -0.21 9.80
N ILE A 69 -15.31 0.35 8.61
CA ILE A 69 -14.73 1.65 8.26
C ILE A 69 -15.35 2.77 9.11
N LYS A 70 -14.50 3.57 9.74
CA LYS A 70 -14.90 4.86 10.33
C LYS A 70 -14.68 6.00 9.34
N LYS A 71 -13.49 6.04 8.72
CA LYS A 71 -13.09 7.14 7.84
C LYS A 71 -11.98 6.70 6.90
N ILE A 72 -12.04 7.14 5.65
CA ILE A 72 -10.95 7.01 4.68
C ILE A 72 -10.70 8.40 4.10
N LEU A 73 -9.45 8.86 4.16
CA LEU A 73 -9.02 10.15 3.64
C LEU A 73 -7.91 9.96 2.62
N LEU A 74 -7.97 10.65 1.49
CA LEU A 74 -6.85 10.79 0.58
C LEU A 74 -6.46 12.25 0.49
N ASN A 75 -5.21 12.56 0.82
CA ASN A 75 -4.68 13.93 0.83
C ASN A 75 -5.56 14.92 1.65
N GLY A 76 -6.26 14.40 2.67
CA GLY A 76 -7.17 15.18 3.53
C GLY A 76 -8.65 15.14 3.10
N GLU A 77 -8.97 14.65 1.92
CA GLU A 77 -10.34 14.56 1.39
C GLU A 77 -10.98 13.20 1.67
N ILE A 78 -12.27 13.19 2.02
CA ILE A 78 -13.01 11.94 2.26
C ILE A 78 -13.27 11.23 0.92
N ILE A 79 -12.87 9.97 0.83
CA ILE A 79 -13.16 9.12 -0.32
C ILE A 79 -14.14 8.01 0.07
N SER A 80 -14.96 7.60 -0.89
CA SER A 80 -15.93 6.53 -0.70
C SER A 80 -15.31 5.15 -0.91
N SER A 81 -15.88 4.16 -0.22
CA SER A 81 -15.53 2.76 -0.36
C SER A 81 -16.76 1.94 -0.73
N VAL A 82 -16.57 0.87 -1.50
CA VAL A 82 -17.61 -0.03 -1.97
C VAL A 82 -17.25 -1.46 -1.60
N PHE A 83 -18.21 -2.21 -1.07
CA PHE A 83 -18.05 -3.65 -0.86
C PHE A 83 -18.06 -4.36 -2.20
N SER A 84 -17.05 -5.18 -2.43
CA SER A 84 -16.93 -5.99 -3.65
C SER A 84 -17.32 -7.44 -3.37
N ALA A 85 -17.74 -8.15 -4.43
CA ALA A 85 -18.24 -9.53 -4.34
C ALA A 85 -17.16 -10.53 -3.93
N ASP A 86 -15.88 -10.17 -4.08
CA ASP A 86 -14.72 -10.97 -3.65
C ASP A 86 -14.46 -10.90 -2.14
N GLY A 87 -15.32 -10.21 -1.38
CA GLY A 87 -15.21 -10.13 0.07
C GLY A 87 -14.22 -9.08 0.58
N PHE A 88 -13.86 -8.12 -0.27
CA PHE A 88 -13.06 -6.97 0.13
C PHE A 88 -13.86 -5.66 0.03
N LEU A 89 -13.52 -4.72 0.91
CA LEU A 89 -13.91 -3.34 0.79
C LEU A 89 -12.87 -2.63 -0.07
N LYS A 90 -13.32 -2.08 -1.21
CA LYS A 90 -12.46 -1.44 -2.20
C LYS A 90 -12.71 0.05 -2.22
N PHE A 91 -11.65 0.83 -2.37
CA PHE A 91 -11.76 2.27 -2.60
C PHE A 91 -10.80 2.68 -3.70
N LYS A 92 -11.30 3.54 -4.60
CA LYS A 92 -10.58 3.95 -5.80
C LYS A 92 -9.62 5.08 -5.46
N LEU A 93 -8.44 5.02 -6.05
CA LEU A 93 -7.53 6.15 -6.06
C LEU A 93 -7.81 7.01 -7.30
N PRO A 94 -7.84 8.34 -7.17
CA PRO A 94 -7.88 9.22 -8.31
C PRO A 94 -6.60 9.03 -9.14
N LYS A 95 -6.76 9.01 -10.45
CA LYS A 95 -5.63 9.06 -11.38
C LYS A 95 -5.30 10.51 -11.65
N TYR A 96 -4.05 10.89 -11.42
CA TYR A 96 -3.53 12.21 -11.77
C TYR A 96 -3.00 12.20 -13.21
N ALA A 97 -2.98 13.36 -13.86
CA ALA A 97 -2.36 13.49 -15.18
C ALA A 97 -0.83 13.38 -15.02
N GLU A 98 -0.13 12.82 -16.02
CA GLU A 98 1.35 12.67 -15.98
C GLU A 98 2.10 14.00 -15.81
N THR A 99 1.46 15.13 -16.11
CA THR A 99 2.00 16.48 -15.96
C THR A 99 1.90 17.05 -14.55
N ASP A 100 1.16 16.40 -13.64
CA ASP A 100 1.06 16.85 -12.26
C ASP A 100 2.32 16.44 -11.50
N VAL A 101 3.25 17.37 -11.32
CA VAL A 101 4.39 17.20 -10.40
C VAL A 101 3.87 17.22 -8.97
N MET A 102 3.34 16.08 -8.53
CA MET A 102 2.79 15.91 -7.19
C MET A 102 3.68 14.97 -6.37
N GLY A 103 3.91 15.34 -5.12
CA GLY A 103 4.60 14.50 -4.15
C GLY A 103 3.84 13.19 -3.86
N PRO A 104 4.38 12.35 -2.95
CA PRO A 104 3.67 11.15 -2.51
C PRO A 104 2.30 11.52 -1.93
N SER A 105 1.29 10.70 -2.22
CA SER A 105 -0.04 10.88 -1.64
C SER A 105 -0.13 10.24 -0.26
N LYS A 106 -0.93 10.84 0.60
CA LYS A 106 -1.19 10.36 1.96
C LYS A 106 -2.62 9.82 2.03
N LEU A 107 -2.74 8.51 2.17
CA LEU A 107 -4.00 7.82 2.43
C LEU A 107 -4.08 7.53 3.93
N VAL A 108 -5.18 7.91 4.57
CA VAL A 108 -5.42 7.66 6.01
C VAL A 108 -6.68 6.82 6.15
N CYS A 109 -6.52 5.61 6.67
CA CYS A 109 -7.60 4.66 6.89
C CYS A 109 -7.83 4.48 8.38
N THR A 110 -9.04 4.75 8.85
CA THR A 110 -9.46 4.49 10.24
C THR A 110 -10.61 3.51 10.25
N TYR A 111 -10.43 2.37 10.92
CA TYR A 111 -11.38 1.26 10.90
C TYR A 111 -11.30 0.43 12.19
N ILE A 112 -12.35 -0.35 12.45
CA ILE A 112 -12.38 -1.31 13.56
C ILE A 112 -12.35 -2.72 12.97
N LEU A 113 -11.49 -3.57 13.49
CA LEU A 113 -11.55 -5.01 13.24
C LEU A 113 -12.14 -5.72 14.46
N PRO A 114 -13.20 -6.53 14.30
CA PRO A 114 -13.60 -7.48 15.34
C PRO A 114 -12.49 -8.51 15.53
N LEU A 115 -12.14 -8.81 16.78
CA LEU A 115 -11.17 -9.85 17.16
C LEU A 115 -11.89 -11.13 17.56
N ALA A 116 -12.95 -11.49 16.83
CA ALA A 116 -13.89 -12.53 17.24
C ALA A 116 -13.16 -13.84 17.60
N ILE A 117 -13.35 -14.29 18.83
CA ILE A 117 -12.94 -15.63 19.27
C ILE A 117 -14.06 -16.58 18.81
N ALA A 118 -13.97 -17.11 17.59
CA ALA A 118 -14.88 -18.15 17.16
C ALA A 118 -14.57 -19.45 17.93
N ASN A 119 -15.60 -20.13 18.45
CA ASN A 119 -15.45 -21.36 19.26
C ASN A 119 -14.73 -22.52 18.54
N SER A 120 -14.51 -22.44 17.23
CA SER A 120 -13.89 -23.49 16.42
C SER A 120 -12.55 -23.11 15.79
N ASN A 121 -12.07 -21.86 15.93
CA ASN A 121 -10.78 -21.45 15.39
C ASN A 121 -10.19 -20.36 16.30
N MET A 122 -8.99 -20.60 16.82
CA MET A 122 -8.12 -19.49 17.23
C MET A 122 -7.83 -18.66 15.98
N GLU A 123 -8.69 -17.70 15.67
CA GLU A 123 -8.42 -16.69 14.65
C GLU A 123 -7.26 -15.85 15.15
N THR A 124 -6.05 -16.29 14.80
CA THR A 124 -4.84 -15.52 14.97
C THR A 124 -5.01 -14.28 14.10
N LEU A 125 -4.83 -13.10 14.68
CA LEU A 125 -4.82 -11.85 13.93
C LEU A 125 -3.59 -11.86 13.00
N PHE A 126 -3.74 -12.43 11.82
CA PHE A 126 -2.68 -12.44 10.82
C PHE A 126 -2.57 -11.04 10.21
N ILE A 127 -1.53 -10.32 10.63
CA ILE A 127 -1.17 -9.00 10.10
C ILE A 127 -0.79 -9.11 8.60
N SER A 128 -0.37 -10.30 8.15
CA SER A 128 -0.16 -10.64 6.74
C SER A 128 -0.89 -11.95 6.39
N GLY A 129 -1.82 -11.91 5.44
CA GLY A 129 -2.56 -13.08 4.97
C GLY A 129 -3.60 -12.71 3.91
N GLU A 130 -4.33 -13.70 3.39
CA GLU A 130 -5.37 -13.53 2.34
C GLU A 130 -6.49 -12.55 2.73
N ASN A 131 -6.63 -12.24 4.01
CA ASN A 131 -7.73 -11.43 4.54
C ASN A 131 -7.47 -9.92 4.52
N PHE A 132 -6.32 -9.43 4.05
CA PHE A 132 -5.93 -8.01 3.95
C PHE A 132 -6.26 -7.19 5.21
N PHE A 133 -5.47 -7.41 6.26
CA PHE A 133 -5.60 -6.74 7.57
C PHE A 133 -5.42 -5.21 7.51
N TYR A 134 -4.60 -4.75 6.56
CA TYR A 134 -4.39 -3.36 6.24
C TYR A 134 -4.67 -3.11 4.75
N PRO A 135 -4.93 -1.86 4.35
CA PRO A 135 -5.18 -1.53 2.97
C PRO A 135 -4.00 -1.91 2.09
N GLN A 136 -4.26 -2.75 1.09
CA GLN A 136 -3.24 -3.18 0.13
C GLN A 136 -3.65 -2.75 -1.28
N PRO A 137 -2.69 -2.43 -2.17
CA PRO A 137 -2.98 -2.26 -3.59
C PRO A 137 -3.73 -3.46 -4.13
N GLU A 138 -4.74 -3.22 -4.94
CA GLU A 138 -5.44 -4.30 -5.63
C GLU A 138 -4.47 -5.02 -6.57
N ILE A 139 -4.13 -6.27 -6.24
CA ILE A 139 -3.36 -7.14 -7.11
C ILE A 139 -4.35 -7.66 -8.15
N LYS A 140 -4.26 -7.16 -9.39
CA LYS A 140 -4.87 -7.86 -10.51
C LYS A 140 -4.17 -9.21 -10.61
N ASN A 141 -4.85 -10.28 -10.24
CA ASN A 141 -4.35 -11.63 -10.53
C ASN A 141 -4.06 -11.69 -12.03
N LYS A 142 -2.78 -11.78 -12.38
CA LYS A 142 -2.35 -12.14 -13.73
C LYS A 142 -2.65 -13.63 -13.93
N SER A 143 -3.93 -14.00 -14.00
CA SER A 143 -4.36 -15.28 -14.56
C SER A 143 -4.59 -15.18 -16.08
N GLU A 144 -3.95 -14.20 -16.73
CA GLU A 144 -3.90 -14.04 -18.19
C GLU A 144 -2.44 -13.97 -18.65
N PHE A 145 -1.65 -14.99 -18.30
CA PHE A 145 -0.66 -15.47 -19.27
C PHE A 145 -1.27 -16.74 -19.86
N LYS A 146 -1.93 -16.55 -21.01
CA LYS A 146 -2.26 -17.65 -21.92
C LYS A 146 -0.99 -18.18 -22.54
#